data_AF-B4R9V6-F1
#
_entry.id   AF-B4R9V6-F1
#
_cell.length_a   1.000
_cell.length_b   1.000
_cell.length_c   1.000
_cell.angle_alpha   90.00
_cell.angle_beta   90.00
_cell.angle_gamma   90.00
#
_symmetry.space_group_name_H-M   'P 1'
#
loop_
_entity.id
_entity.type
_entity.pdbx_description
1 polymer ?
#
loop_
_entity_poly.entity_id
_entity_poly.type
_entity_poly.pdbx_seq_one_letter_code
_entity_poly.pdbx_strand_id
1 'polypeptide(L)'
;MNLPPPMPFARQPNPVFSAEYQQVREVLVAARRAAGLSQRDLAAALGKAGSHVSMIERGQRRVDLLEFHRIALALGCDPASLCAAVQARLDGLATPAAADAPGASPEAEFM
;
A
#
# COMPACT_ATOMS: atom_id res chain seq x y z
N MET A 1 -1.26 -7.63 38.08
CA MET A 1 -0.80 -7.52 36.67
C MET A 1 -1.06 -6.11 36.20
N ASN A 2 -0.02 -5.29 36.05
CA ASN A 2 -0.15 -3.93 35.54
C ASN A 2 -0.05 -3.99 34.00
N LEU A 3 -1.16 -3.75 33.30
CA LEU A 3 -1.14 -3.60 31.84
C LEU A 3 -0.46 -2.24 31.55
N PRO A 4 0.53 -2.15 30.64
CA PRO A 4 1.05 -0.85 30.24
C PRO A 4 -0.10 0.00 29.65
N PRO A 5 -0.13 1.31 29.90
CA PRO A 5 -1.16 2.20 29.34
C PRO A 5 -1.16 2.10 27.80
N PRO A 6 -2.32 2.22 27.13
CA PRO A 6 -2.37 2.21 25.67
C PRO A 6 -1.49 3.34 25.16
N MET A 7 -0.46 3.01 24.37
CA MET A 7 0.37 4.04 23.77
C MET A 7 -0.52 4.90 22.87
N PRO A 8 -0.57 6.24 23.06
CA PRO A 8 -1.37 7.10 22.23
C PRO A 8 -0.78 7.02 20.83
N PHE A 9 -1.59 6.55 19.87
CA PHE A 9 -1.29 6.34 18.45
C PHE A 9 -0.04 7.10 17.99
N ALA A 10 1.12 6.45 18.03
CA ALA A 10 2.32 6.99 17.43
C ALA A 10 1.94 7.40 16.01
N ARG A 11 2.24 8.64 15.62
CA ARG A 11 1.93 9.18 14.29
C ARG A 11 2.60 8.28 13.26
N GLN A 12 1.89 7.27 12.79
CA GLN A 12 2.40 6.40 11.74
C GLN A 12 2.68 7.32 10.55
N PRO A 13 3.90 7.25 9.97
CA PRO A 13 4.19 7.95 8.73
C PRO A 13 3.07 7.66 7.75
N ASN A 14 2.57 8.70 7.07
CA ASN A 14 1.40 8.58 6.21
C ASN A 14 1.58 7.34 5.31
N PRO A 15 0.74 6.29 5.48
CA PRO A 15 1.01 4.96 4.93
C PRO A 15 0.95 4.93 3.40
N VAL A 16 0.64 6.05 2.76
CA VAL A 16 0.82 6.28 1.32
C VAL A 16 2.31 6.22 0.91
N PHE A 17 3.21 6.66 1.79
CA PHE A 17 4.67 6.70 1.57
C PHE A 17 5.42 5.54 2.22
N SER A 18 4.71 4.54 2.76
CA SER A 18 5.36 3.40 3.37
C SER A 18 5.96 2.47 2.30
N ALA A 19 7.10 1.86 2.60
CA ALA A 19 7.77 0.92 1.70
C ALA A 19 6.88 -0.28 1.36
N GLU A 20 6.04 -0.70 2.30
CA GLU A 20 5.05 -1.76 2.14
C GLU A 20 3.95 -1.35 1.16
N TYR A 21 3.44 -0.12 1.26
CA TYR A 21 2.39 0.36 0.35
C TYR A 21 2.89 0.55 -1.07
N GLN A 22 4.18 0.88 -1.24
CA GLN A 22 4.83 0.85 -2.55
C GLN A 22 4.75 -0.55 -3.17
N GLN A 23 4.96 -1.62 -2.41
CA GLN A 23 4.84 -2.98 -2.95
C GLN A 23 3.42 -3.29 -3.41
N VAL A 24 2.40 -2.87 -2.64
CA VAL A 24 1.00 -3.02 -3.05
C VAL A 24 0.76 -2.31 -4.39
N ARG A 25 1.29 -1.09 -4.55
CA ARG A 25 1.17 -0.33 -5.80
C ARG A 25 1.85 -1.03 -6.97
N GLU A 26 3.05 -1.59 -6.79
CA GLU A 26 3.75 -2.33 -7.84
C GLU A 26 2.94 -3.54 -8.32
N VAL A 27 2.27 -4.26 -7.41
CA VAL A 27 1.38 -5.38 -7.79
C VAL A 27 0.22 -4.88 -8.66
N LEU A 28 -0.41 -3.76 -8.30
CA LEU A 28 -1.49 -3.17 -9.10
C LEU A 28 -1.01 -2.67 -10.47
N VAL A 29 0.16 -2.05 -10.54
CA VAL A 29 0.78 -1.59 -11.79
C VAL A 29 1.08 -2.78 -12.71
N ALA A 30 1.66 -3.85 -12.15
CA ALA A 30 1.97 -5.07 -12.88
C ALA A 30 0.70 -5.73 -13.41
N ALA A 31 -0.34 -5.85 -12.59
CA ALA A 31 -1.63 -6.40 -13.01
C ALA A 31 -2.27 -5.58 -14.14
N ARG A 32 -2.23 -4.23 -14.05
CA ARG A 32 -2.72 -3.37 -15.13
C ARG A 32 -1.95 -3.60 -16.43
N ARG A 33 -0.63 -3.66 -16.37
CA ARG A 33 0.22 -3.89 -17.55
C ARG A 33 -0.05 -5.27 -18.16
N ALA A 34 -0.24 -6.30 -17.34
CA ALA A 34 -0.59 -7.65 -17.80
C ALA A 34 -1.97 -7.69 -18.49
N ALA A 35 -2.93 -6.89 -18.03
CA ALA A 35 -4.22 -6.70 -18.69
C ALA A 35 -4.15 -5.85 -19.97
N GLY A 36 -2.98 -5.29 -20.32
CA GLY A 36 -2.79 -4.48 -21.53
C GLY A 36 -3.48 -3.11 -21.50
N LEU A 37 -3.99 -2.67 -20.34
CA LEU A 37 -4.74 -1.43 -20.22
C LEU A 37 -3.81 -0.24 -19.96
N SER A 38 -4.06 0.92 -20.56
CA SER A 38 -3.43 2.17 -20.14
C SER A 38 -4.01 2.66 -18.81
N GLN A 39 -3.36 3.64 -18.17
CA GLN A 39 -3.91 4.30 -16.98
C GLN A 39 -5.28 4.94 -17.27
N ARG A 40 -5.46 5.49 -18.49
CA ARG A 40 -6.72 6.10 -18.93
C ARG A 40 -7.81 5.07 -19.13
N ASP A 41 -7.48 3.91 -19.70
CA ASP A 41 -8.45 2.84 -19.94
C ASP A 41 -8.97 2.27 -18.62
N LEU A 42 -8.07 2.02 -17.66
CA LEU A 42 -8.47 1.59 -16.32
C LEU A 42 -9.29 2.67 -15.60
N ALA A 43 -8.92 3.95 -15.71
CA ALA A 43 -9.70 5.04 -15.12
C ALA A 43 -11.12 5.11 -15.73
N ALA A 44 -11.25 4.94 -17.04
CA ALA A 44 -12.52 4.90 -17.74
C ALA A 44 -13.38 3.71 -17.30
N ALA A 45 -12.79 2.51 -17.20
CA ALA A 45 -13.47 1.30 -16.71
C ALA A 45 -14.00 1.47 -15.27
N LEU A 46 -13.32 2.27 -14.45
CA LEU A 46 -13.72 2.58 -13.07
C LEU A 46 -14.68 3.78 -12.95
N GLY A 47 -15.01 4.45 -14.06
CA GLY A 47 -15.81 5.68 -14.04
C GLY A 47 -15.13 6.83 -13.28
N LYS A 48 -13.79 6.91 -13.34
CA LYS A 48 -12.96 7.89 -12.63
C LYS A 48 -12.28 8.86 -13.60
N ALA A 49 -11.82 9.99 -13.06
CA ALA A 49 -11.00 10.92 -13.81
C ALA A 49 -9.71 10.25 -14.30
N GLY A 50 -9.19 10.63 -15.47
CA GLY A 50 -7.97 10.04 -16.05
C GLY A 50 -6.72 10.19 -15.18
N SER A 51 -6.69 11.16 -14.25
CA SER A 51 -5.62 11.34 -13.26
C SER A 51 -5.70 10.35 -12.10
N HIS A 52 -6.82 9.67 -11.88
CA HIS A 52 -7.09 8.84 -10.71
C HIS A 52 -6.11 7.67 -10.57
N VAL A 53 -5.95 6.90 -11.64
CA VAL A 53 -5.01 5.77 -11.68
C VAL A 53 -3.57 6.27 -11.56
N SER A 54 -3.22 7.39 -12.21
CA SER A 54 -1.89 8.00 -12.07
C SER A 54 -1.58 8.44 -10.64
N MET A 55 -2.55 8.95 -9.89
CA MET A 55 -2.38 9.30 -8.47
C MET A 55 -2.19 8.06 -7.60
N ILE A 56 -2.90 6.95 -7.88
CA ILE A 56 -2.69 5.67 -7.20
C ILE A 56 -1.27 5.15 -7.50
N GLU A 57 -0.91 5.07 -8.78
CA GLU A 57 0.38 4.53 -9.22
C GLU A 57 1.56 5.36 -8.78
N ARG A 58 1.40 6.66 -8.48
CA ARG A 58 2.44 7.53 -7.91
C ARG A 58 2.46 7.57 -6.38
N GLY A 59 1.51 6.90 -5.71
CA GLY A 59 1.42 6.95 -4.26
C GLY A 59 1.01 8.33 -3.78
N GLN A 60 0.04 8.93 -4.45
CA GLN A 60 -0.62 10.17 -4.01
C GLN A 60 -2.02 9.88 -3.48
N ARG A 61 -2.55 8.68 -3.74
CA ARG A 61 -3.88 8.26 -3.29
C ARG A 61 -3.87 6.81 -2.82
N ARG A 62 -4.57 6.54 -1.71
CA ARG A 62 -4.82 5.18 -1.21
C ARG A 62 -5.96 4.54 -1.98
N VAL A 63 -5.80 3.26 -2.24
CA VAL A 63 -6.82 2.31 -2.65
C VAL A 63 -7.41 1.67 -1.40
N ASP A 64 -8.71 1.86 -1.19
CA ASP A 64 -9.49 1.13 -0.19
C ASP A 64 -9.91 -0.25 -0.71
N LEU A 65 -10.49 -1.10 0.15
CA LEU A 65 -10.83 -2.48 -0.21
C LEU A 65 -11.90 -2.58 -1.30
N LEU A 66 -12.90 -1.68 -1.30
CA LEU A 66 -13.94 -1.66 -2.32
C LEU A 66 -13.37 -1.21 -3.66
N GLU A 67 -12.50 -0.21 -3.65
CA GLU A 67 -11.80 0.25 -4.85
C GLU A 67 -10.83 -0.82 -5.38
N PHE A 68 -10.11 -1.51 -4.50
CA PHE A 68 -9.26 -2.65 -4.87
C PHE A 68 -10.09 -3.74 -5.58
N HIS A 69 -11.24 -4.11 -5.01
CA HIS A 69 -12.14 -5.08 -5.60
C HIS A 69 -12.59 -4.65 -7.00
N ARG A 70 -12.97 -3.39 -7.18
CA ARG A 70 -13.36 -2.84 -8.49
C ARG A 70 -12.20 -2.81 -9.48
N ILE A 71 -10.99 -2.47 -9.04
CA ILE A 71 -9.78 -2.52 -9.86
C ILE A 71 -9.53 -3.95 -10.33
N ALA A 72 -9.58 -4.94 -9.45
CA ALA A 72 -9.37 -6.34 -9.82
C ALA A 72 -10.35 -6.76 -10.93
N LEU A 73 -11.64 -6.49 -10.76
CA LEU A 73 -12.65 -6.81 -11.77
C LEU A 73 -12.42 -6.06 -13.09
N ALA A 74 -12.06 -4.77 -13.04
CA ALA A 74 -11.77 -3.98 -14.25
C ALA A 74 -10.52 -4.48 -14.99
N LEU A 75 -9.58 -5.11 -14.28
CA LEU A 75 -8.39 -5.75 -14.85
C LEU A 75 -8.65 -7.17 -15.35
N GLY A 76 -9.87 -7.71 -15.19
CA GLY A 76 -10.18 -9.11 -15.51
C GLY A 76 -9.55 -10.11 -14.54
N CYS A 77 -9.17 -9.67 -13.35
CA CYS A 77 -8.61 -10.51 -12.30
C CYS A 77 -9.68 -10.86 -11.26
N ASP A 78 -9.57 -12.07 -10.71
CA ASP A 78 -10.28 -12.40 -9.47
C ASP A 78 -9.70 -11.59 -8.29
N PRO A 79 -10.52 -10.88 -7.49
CA PRO A 79 -10.04 -10.07 -6.37
C PRO A 79 -9.27 -10.85 -5.31
N ALA A 80 -9.66 -12.10 -5.01
CA ALA A 80 -8.96 -12.91 -4.03
C ALA A 80 -7.56 -13.32 -4.54
N SER A 81 -7.46 -13.64 -5.82
CA SER A 81 -6.19 -13.95 -6.49
C SER A 81 -5.24 -12.75 -6.52
N LEU A 82 -5.75 -11.54 -6.80
CA LEU A 82 -4.95 -10.32 -6.74
C LEU A 82 -4.50 -10.01 -5.30
N CYS A 83 -5.37 -10.26 -4.31
CA CYS A 83 -5.03 -10.11 -2.90
C CYS A 83 -3.91 -11.09 -2.48
N ALA A 84 -3.98 -12.34 -2.91
CA ALA A 84 -2.93 -13.33 -2.67
C ALA A 84 -1.58 -12.90 -3.28
N ALA A 85 -1.57 -12.26 -4.46
CA ALA A 85 -0.34 -11.71 -5.05
C ALA A 85 0.24 -10.56 -4.20
N VAL A 86 -0.62 -9.69 -3.66
CA VAL A 86 -0.21 -8.65 -2.71
C VAL A 86 0.37 -9.28 -1.44
N GLN A 87 -0.31 -10.27 -0.87
CA GLN A 87 0.17 -10.99 0.31
C GLN A 87 1.53 -11.61 0.07
N ALA A 88 1.72 -12.38 -1.01
CA ALA A 88 3.01 -12.98 -1.34
C ALA A 88 4.14 -11.95 -1.50
N ARG A 89 3.81 -10.76 -2.05
CA ARG A 89 4.77 -9.66 -2.18
C ARG A 89 5.18 -9.06 -0.83
N LEU A 90 4.23 -8.92 0.10
CA LEU A 90 4.47 -8.42 1.45
C LEU A 90 5.20 -9.48 2.31
N ASP A 91 4.82 -10.75 2.20
CA ASP A 91 5.47 -11.86 2.90
C ASP A 91 6.92 -12.06 2.43
N GLY A 92 7.20 -11.76 1.15
CA GLY A 92 8.56 -11.72 0.61
C GLY A 92 9.43 -10.60 1.20
N LEU A 93 8.84 -9.58 1.82
CA LEU A 93 9.55 -8.64 2.69
C LEU A 93 9.69 -9.18 4.13
N ALA A 94 8.87 -10.15 4.52
CA ALA A 94 8.69 -10.65 5.88
C ALA A 94 9.42 -11.97 6.18
N THR A 95 10.42 -12.37 5.40
CA THR A 95 11.39 -13.38 5.86
C THR A 95 12.51 -12.71 6.66
N PRO A 96 12.88 -13.22 7.85
CA PRO A 96 12.91 -12.41 9.07
C PRO A 96 14.33 -12.09 9.55
N ALA A 97 14.48 -10.99 10.31
CA ALA A 97 15.06 -10.97 11.66
C ALA A 97 15.48 -9.54 12.07
N ALA A 98 14.86 -9.04 13.15
CA ALA A 98 15.57 -8.41 14.26
C ALA A 98 16.69 -7.41 13.93
N ALA A 99 16.36 -6.29 13.29
CA ALA A 99 17.18 -5.08 13.32
C ALA A 99 16.28 -3.87 13.10
N ASP A 100 15.51 -3.49 14.11
CA ASP A 100 15.26 -2.07 14.46
C ASP A 100 14.14 -1.95 15.51
N ALA A 101 14.54 -2.14 16.77
CA ALA A 101 14.02 -1.38 17.88
C ALA A 101 15.14 -1.24 18.94
N PRO A 102 15.32 -0.09 19.61
CA PRO A 102 14.91 1.27 19.29
C PRO A 102 16.13 2.22 19.19
N GLY A 103 16.19 3.04 18.15
CA GLY A 103 17.09 4.18 18.10
C GLY A 103 16.68 5.21 19.15
N ALA A 104 17.52 5.38 20.16
CA ALA A 104 17.40 6.36 21.22
C ALA A 104 17.21 7.79 20.65
N SER A 105 16.25 8.54 21.19
CA SER A 105 16.33 9.99 21.16
C SER A 105 17.59 10.42 21.93
N PRO A 106 18.48 11.25 21.36
CA PRO A 106 19.26 12.15 22.19
C PRO A 106 18.39 13.39 22.38
N GLU A 107 17.56 13.40 23.42
CA GLU A 107 17.24 14.68 24.05
C GLU A 107 18.52 15.13 24.75
N ALA A 108 19.39 15.81 24.00
CA ALA A 108 20.45 16.60 24.58
C ALA A 108 19.82 17.92 25.02
N GLU A 109 19.62 18.03 26.33
CA GLU A 109 19.77 19.27 27.09
C GLU A 109 20.74 20.22 26.38
N PHE A 110 20.23 21.37 25.96
CA PHE A 110 21.06 22.55 25.81
C PHE A 110 20.53 23.61 26.78
N MET A 111 21.42 23.97 27.71
CA MET A 111 21.35 25.14 28.59
C MET A 111 21.03 26.43 27.83
#